data_AF-A0A147GRE6-F1
#
_entry.id   AF-A0A147GRE6-F1
#
_cell.length_a   1.000
_cell.length_b   1.000
_cell.length_c   1.000
_cell.angle_alpha   90.00
_cell.angle_beta   90.00
_cell.angle_gamma   90.00
#
_symmetry.space_group_name_H-M   'P 1'
#
loop_
_entity.id
_entity.type
_entity.pdbx_description
1 polymer ?
#
loop_
_entity_poly.entity_id
_entity_poly.type
_entity_poly.pdbx_seq_one_letter_code
_entity_poly.pdbx_strand_id
1 'polypeptide(L)'
;MLALERPADPQRNRLRLQEHVDEADAIRGLLSAATACLALPPRRPPSDVVIDPSNPDSVQALAARWLPELDCRWEKGLPRLSTCAFRVMLVCVRHQDGLRGALVTGEEWLTGRQERPRALLLLDALLATPWGTGYNCRLELLPGSGLTLGPRANPLKLPLAYRGIDGLALAVEVEGTLCLERRPTPPA
;
A
#
# COMPACT_ATOMS: atom_id res chain seq x y z
N MET A 1 -19.67 -33.40 -26.64
CA MET A 1 -18.87 -32.22 -27.02
C MET A 1 -17.93 -31.91 -25.86
N LEU A 2 -16.68 -32.38 -25.94
CA LEU A 2 -15.62 -31.99 -25.01
C LEU A 2 -15.05 -30.67 -25.54
N ALA A 3 -15.25 -29.59 -24.78
CA ALA A 3 -14.58 -28.33 -25.07
C ALA A 3 -13.10 -28.52 -24.75
N LEU A 4 -12.26 -28.55 -25.80
CA LEU A 4 -10.81 -28.46 -25.67
C LEU A 4 -10.49 -27.13 -24.97
N GLU A 5 -10.02 -27.21 -23.73
CA GLU A 5 -9.39 -26.09 -23.05
C GLU A 5 -8.27 -25.56 -23.95
N ARG A 6 -8.40 -24.30 -24.38
CA ARG A 6 -7.34 -23.65 -25.17
C ARG A 6 -6.07 -23.66 -24.33
N PRO A 7 -4.92 -24.12 -24.86
CA PRO A 7 -3.66 -24.06 -24.13
C PRO A 7 -3.37 -22.59 -23.78
N ALA A 8 -3.05 -22.35 -22.52
CA ALA A 8 -2.72 -21.02 -22.02
C ALA A 8 -1.57 -20.44 -22.86
N ASP A 9 -1.75 -19.21 -23.36
CA ASP A 9 -0.77 -18.52 -24.19
C ASP A 9 0.55 -18.33 -23.40
N PRO A 10 1.67 -18.92 -23.82
CA PRO A 10 2.93 -18.85 -23.11
C PRO A 10 3.50 -17.42 -23.03
N GLN A 11 3.16 -16.52 -23.96
CA GLN A 11 3.55 -15.12 -23.85
C GLN A 11 2.79 -14.40 -22.74
N ARG A 12 1.49 -14.67 -22.60
CA ARG A 12 0.66 -14.12 -21.51
C ARG A 12 1.10 -14.61 -20.14
N ASN A 13 1.50 -15.88 -20.03
CA ASN A 13 2.04 -16.42 -18.79
C ASN A 13 3.37 -15.76 -18.42
N ARG A 14 4.27 -15.55 -19.39
CA ARG A 14 5.55 -14.85 -19.13
C ARG A 14 5.35 -13.40 -18.67
N LEU A 15 4.43 -12.66 -19.30
CA LEU A 15 4.12 -11.28 -18.90
C LEU A 15 3.59 -11.23 -17.46
N ARG A 16 2.65 -12.11 -17.10
CA ARG A 16 2.14 -12.21 -15.72
C ARG A 16 3.21 -12.59 -14.70
N LEU A 17 4.08 -13.54 -15.07
CA LEU A 17 5.20 -13.92 -14.21
C LEU A 17 6.15 -12.73 -13.98
N GLN A 18 6.43 -11.94 -15.03
CA GLN A 18 7.25 -10.73 -14.91
C GLN A 18 6.56 -9.68 -14.04
N GLU A 19 5.27 -9.40 -14.26
CA GLU A 19 4.47 -8.48 -13.44
C GLU A 19 4.50 -8.88 -11.96
N HIS A 20 4.33 -10.17 -11.65
CA HIS A 20 4.43 -10.67 -10.28
C HIS A 20 5.82 -10.54 -9.66
N VAL A 21 6.89 -10.73 -10.44
CA VAL A 21 8.27 -10.51 -9.98
C VAL A 21 8.50 -9.04 -9.67
N ASP A 22 8.04 -8.14 -10.55
CA ASP A 22 8.17 -6.69 -10.38
C ASP A 22 7.37 -6.21 -9.14
N GLU A 23 6.17 -6.76 -8.91
CA GLU A 23 5.37 -6.49 -7.71
C GLU A 23 6.03 -7.01 -6.43
N ALA A 24 6.62 -8.20 -6.46
CA ALA A 24 7.31 -8.75 -5.30
C ALA A 24 8.52 -7.88 -4.91
N ASP A 25 9.30 -7.43 -5.89
CA ASP A 25 10.42 -6.51 -5.67
C ASP A 25 9.96 -5.12 -5.22
N ALA A 26 8.83 -4.64 -5.73
CA ALA A 26 8.17 -3.44 -5.25
C ALA A 26 7.83 -3.54 -3.75
N ILE A 27 7.19 -4.63 -3.30
CA ILE A 27 6.87 -4.85 -1.88
C ILE A 27 8.15 -4.90 -1.03
N ARG A 28 9.21 -5.58 -1.50
CA ARG A 28 10.51 -5.59 -0.82
C ARG A 28 11.12 -4.20 -0.71
N GLY A 29 11.03 -3.39 -1.77
CA GLY A 29 11.47 -2.00 -1.79
C GLY A 29 10.70 -1.13 -0.79
N LEU A 30 9.37 -1.30 -0.72
CA LEU A 30 8.51 -0.59 0.25
C LEU A 30 8.82 -1.00 1.69
N LEU A 31 8.99 -2.28 1.98
CA LEU A 31 9.39 -2.74 3.32
C LEU A 31 10.79 -2.22 3.68
N SER A 32 11.70 -2.08 2.70
CA SER A 32 12.99 -1.42 2.92
C SER A 32 12.83 0.06 3.28
N ALA A 33 12.00 0.80 2.55
CA ALA A 33 11.68 2.19 2.87
C ALA A 33 11.02 2.32 4.26
N ALA A 34 10.17 1.36 4.65
CA ALA A 34 9.54 1.32 5.97
C ALA A 34 10.58 1.25 7.10
N THR A 35 11.71 0.54 6.90
CA THR A 35 12.79 0.51 7.90
C THR A 35 13.38 1.89 8.16
N ALA A 36 13.52 2.73 7.12
CA ALA A 36 13.99 4.11 7.26
C ALA A 36 12.97 4.97 8.03
N CYS A 37 11.67 4.87 7.71
CA CYS A 37 10.62 5.57 8.45
C CYS A 37 10.55 5.16 9.92
N LEU A 38 10.87 3.90 10.22
CA LEU A 38 10.90 3.34 11.56
C LEU A 38 12.25 3.51 12.26
N ALA A 39 13.23 4.19 11.66
CA ALA A 39 14.61 4.36 12.16
C ALA A 39 15.31 3.03 12.53
N LEU A 40 14.97 1.95 11.81
CA LEU A 40 15.64 0.65 11.93
C LEU A 40 16.92 0.64 11.08
N PRO A 41 17.94 -0.16 11.45
CA PRO A 41 19.12 -0.32 10.62
C PRO A 41 18.76 -0.81 9.21
N PRO A 42 19.41 -0.27 8.16
CA PRO A 42 19.14 -0.69 6.80
C PRO A 42 19.51 -2.17 6.63
N ARG A 43 18.60 -2.94 6.04
CA ARG A 43 18.81 -4.35 5.69
C ARG A 43 18.43 -4.56 4.24
N ARG A 44 18.97 -5.60 3.61
CA ARG A 44 18.50 -6.04 2.30
C ARG A 44 17.36 -7.06 2.48
N PRO A 45 16.24 -6.89 1.77
CA PRO A 45 15.17 -7.87 1.78
C PRO A 45 15.63 -9.16 1.09
N PRO A 46 15.19 -10.33 1.58
CA PRO A 46 15.54 -11.61 0.98
C PRO A 46 14.91 -11.75 -0.41
N SER A 47 15.75 -11.87 -1.44
CA SER A 47 15.34 -12.04 -2.84
C SER A 47 14.96 -13.49 -3.17
N ASP A 48 15.37 -14.44 -2.34
CA ASP A 48 15.13 -15.89 -2.48
C ASP A 48 13.75 -16.32 -1.95
N VAL A 49 13.06 -15.45 -1.21
CA VAL A 49 11.73 -15.75 -0.67
C VAL A 49 10.67 -15.43 -1.71
N VAL A 50 10.03 -16.45 -2.25
CA VAL A 50 8.84 -16.30 -3.11
C VAL A 50 7.70 -15.74 -2.28
N ILE A 51 7.12 -14.62 -2.72
CA ILE A 51 5.93 -14.01 -2.12
C ILE A 51 4.83 -13.87 -3.16
N ASP A 52 3.60 -13.96 -2.69
CA ASP A 52 2.41 -13.58 -3.46
C ASP A 52 2.01 -12.17 -3.02
N PRO A 53 2.30 -11.12 -3.82
CA PRO A 53 2.00 -9.74 -3.46
C PRO A 53 0.48 -9.47 -3.37
N SER A 54 -0.34 -10.33 -3.98
CA SER A 54 -1.79 -10.25 -3.92
C SER A 54 -2.39 -10.86 -2.64
N ASN A 55 -1.58 -11.59 -1.87
CA ASN A 55 -2.01 -12.28 -0.65
C ASN A 55 -1.46 -11.56 0.60
N PRO A 56 -2.33 -10.92 1.41
CA PRO A 56 -1.95 -10.26 2.66
C PRO A 56 -1.12 -11.12 3.61
N ASP A 57 -1.46 -12.40 3.74
CA ASP A 57 -0.76 -13.32 4.66
C ASP A 57 0.67 -13.58 4.19
N SER A 58 0.89 -13.64 2.86
CA SER A 58 2.22 -13.81 2.28
C SER A 58 3.11 -12.58 2.54
N VAL A 59 2.55 -11.38 2.37
CA VAL A 59 3.25 -10.12 2.65
C VAL A 59 3.54 -9.95 4.14
N GLN A 60 2.58 -10.29 5.01
CA GLN A 60 2.76 -10.26 6.46
C GLN A 60 3.85 -11.26 6.90
N ALA A 61 3.86 -12.48 6.36
CA ALA A 61 4.87 -13.48 6.67
C ALA A 61 6.28 -13.04 6.25
N LEU A 62 6.42 -12.40 5.08
CA LEU A 62 7.69 -11.80 4.66
C LEU A 62 8.15 -10.73 5.65
N ALA A 63 7.28 -9.78 5.99
CA ALA A 63 7.61 -8.70 6.91
C ALA A 63 8.01 -9.24 8.29
N ALA A 64 7.26 -10.19 8.84
CA ALA A 64 7.54 -10.78 10.15
C ALA A 64 8.86 -11.58 10.17
N ARG A 65 9.19 -12.28 9.07
CA ARG A 65 10.45 -13.03 8.95
C ARG A 65 11.65 -12.08 8.80
N TRP A 66 11.49 -10.99 8.06
CA TRP A 66 12.59 -10.09 7.73
C TRP A 66 12.85 -8.99 8.77
N LEU A 67 11.79 -8.51 9.40
CA LEU A 67 11.80 -7.44 10.40
C LEU A 67 11.25 -7.97 11.73
N PRO A 68 11.97 -8.90 12.40
CA PRO A 68 11.50 -9.53 13.64
C PRO A 68 11.32 -8.55 14.80
N GLU A 69 11.94 -7.37 14.73
CA GLU A 69 11.75 -6.26 15.67
C GLU A 69 10.38 -5.61 15.55
N LEU A 70 9.62 -5.91 14.49
CA LEU A 70 8.31 -5.35 14.24
C LEU A 70 7.21 -6.36 14.62
N ASP A 71 6.15 -5.82 15.20
CA ASP A 71 4.85 -6.47 15.24
C ASP A 71 4.14 -6.17 13.92
N CYS A 72 4.00 -7.20 13.09
CA CYS A 72 3.41 -7.13 11.77
C CYS A 72 1.98 -7.66 11.86
N ARG A 73 0.99 -6.77 11.77
CA ARG A 73 -0.42 -7.12 11.99
C ARG A 73 -1.28 -6.67 10.82
N TRP A 74 -2.04 -7.59 10.26
CA TRP A 74 -3.03 -7.25 9.24
C TRP A 74 -4.31 -6.72 9.87
N GLU A 75 -4.75 -5.55 9.41
CA GLU A 75 -6.03 -4.94 9.74
C GLU A 75 -6.91 -4.87 8.48
N LYS A 76 -8.19 -5.26 8.61
CA LYS A 76 -9.14 -5.19 7.48
C LYS A 76 -9.66 -3.76 7.30
N GLY A 77 -9.73 -3.32 6.03
CA GLY A 77 -10.27 -2.02 5.65
C GLY A 77 -9.29 -0.86 5.87
N LEU A 78 -9.86 0.34 6.03
CA LEU A 78 -9.10 1.58 6.22
C LEU A 78 -8.16 1.49 7.44
N PRO A 79 -6.94 2.05 7.32
CA PRO A 79 -5.99 2.03 8.42
C PRO A 79 -6.53 2.75 9.66
N ARG A 80 -6.27 2.19 10.84
CA ARG A 80 -6.56 2.85 12.11
C ARG A 80 -5.52 3.93 12.38
N LEU A 81 -5.90 5.17 12.09
CA LEU A 81 -5.05 6.34 12.28
C LEU A 81 -5.05 6.74 13.75
N SER A 82 -3.87 7.01 14.30
CA SER A 82 -3.71 7.49 15.67
C SER A 82 -3.63 9.00 15.68
N THR A 83 -4.39 9.64 16.58
CA THR A 83 -4.35 11.10 16.77
C THR A 83 -3.07 11.59 17.42
N CYS A 84 -2.27 10.69 18.00
CA CYS A 84 -1.12 11.04 18.83
C CYS A 84 0.22 10.63 18.23
N ALA A 85 0.23 9.76 17.22
CA ALA A 85 1.47 9.25 16.64
C ALA A 85 1.27 8.76 15.21
N PHE A 86 2.17 9.17 14.32
CA PHE A 86 2.27 8.60 12.99
C PHE A 86 2.63 7.10 13.05
N ARG A 87 1.99 6.30 12.20
CA ARG A 87 2.24 4.86 12.09
C ARG A 87 2.69 4.51 10.68
N VAL A 88 3.82 3.84 10.59
CA VAL A 88 4.29 3.27 9.32
C VAL A 88 3.47 2.03 9.03
N MET A 89 2.90 1.97 7.83
CA MET A 89 1.99 0.90 7.44
C MET A 89 1.99 0.73 5.93
N LEU A 90 1.76 -0.49 5.47
CA LEU A 90 1.57 -0.78 4.05
C LEU A 90 0.06 -0.92 3.79
N VAL A 91 -0.51 0.02 3.05
CA VAL A 91 -1.91 -0.02 2.64
C VAL A 91 -2.06 -0.83 1.37
N CYS A 92 -3.06 -1.69 1.35
CA CYS A 92 -3.39 -2.52 0.22
C CYS A 92 -4.62 -1.94 -0.49
N VAL A 93 -4.40 -1.39 -1.67
CA VAL A 93 -5.42 -0.72 -2.47
C VAL A 93 -5.80 -1.59 -3.67
N ARG A 94 -7.09 -1.85 -3.81
CA ARG A 94 -7.67 -2.46 -5.01
C ARG A 94 -8.06 -1.35 -5.98
N HIS A 95 -7.58 -1.48 -7.21
CA HIS A 95 -7.97 -0.65 -8.33
C HIS A 95 -8.41 -1.55 -9.51
N GLN A 96 -8.82 -0.92 -10.60
CA GLN A 96 -9.32 -1.63 -11.80
C GLN A 96 -8.29 -2.59 -12.42
N ASP A 97 -6.98 -2.34 -12.28
CA ASP A 97 -5.93 -3.19 -12.86
C ASP A 97 -5.32 -4.17 -11.84
N GLY A 98 -5.81 -4.23 -10.60
CA GLY A 98 -5.38 -5.23 -9.62
C GLY A 98 -5.29 -4.74 -8.18
N LEU A 99 -4.54 -5.51 -7.38
CA LEU A 99 -4.24 -5.19 -5.99
C LEU A 99 -2.83 -4.59 -5.91
N ARG A 100 -2.66 -3.50 -5.17
CA ARG A 100 -1.35 -2.84 -5.01
C ARG A 100 -1.05 -2.54 -3.55
N GLY A 101 0.21 -2.69 -3.18
CA GLY A 101 0.74 -2.22 -1.91
C GLY A 101 1.33 -0.82 -2.05
N ALA A 102 1.03 0.07 -1.11
CA ALA A 102 1.67 1.37 -0.99
C ALA A 102 2.09 1.62 0.46
N LEU A 103 3.28 2.17 0.67
CA LEU A 103 3.76 2.52 2.01
C LEU A 103 3.21 3.88 2.40
N VAL A 104 2.53 3.97 3.54
CA VAL A 104 2.16 5.24 4.15
C VAL A 104 3.41 5.87 4.77
N THR A 105 3.78 7.06 4.31
CA THR A 105 4.95 7.81 4.80
C THR A 105 4.58 9.10 5.52
N GLY A 106 3.32 9.51 5.48
CA GLY A 106 2.84 10.67 6.22
C GLY A 106 1.33 10.83 6.18
N GLU A 107 0.85 11.83 6.91
CA GLU A 107 -0.56 12.19 7.02
C GLU A 107 -0.73 13.68 6.75
N GLU A 108 -1.69 14.03 5.90
CA GLU A 108 -2.06 15.42 5.64
C GLU A 108 -3.29 15.78 6.49
N TRP A 109 -3.13 16.76 7.38
CA TRP A 109 -4.18 17.22 8.28
C TRP A 109 -4.81 18.51 7.79
N LEU A 110 -6.13 18.65 7.94
CA LEU A 110 -6.80 19.94 7.74
C LEU A 110 -6.48 20.87 8.92
N THR A 111 -6.20 22.13 8.63
CA THR A 111 -5.95 23.13 9.67
C THR A 111 -7.22 23.40 10.47
N GLY A 112 -7.13 23.30 11.80
CA GLY A 112 -8.20 23.64 12.73
C GLY A 112 -8.89 22.41 13.34
N ARG A 113 -8.51 22.06 14.58
CA ARG A 113 -9.19 21.11 15.49
C ARG A 113 -9.86 19.89 14.84
N GLN A 114 -9.19 19.20 13.93
CA GLN A 114 -9.70 17.93 13.40
C GLN A 114 -9.13 16.74 14.15
N GLU A 115 -9.99 15.73 14.38
CA GLU A 115 -9.62 14.45 15.00
C GLU A 115 -9.01 13.45 14.00
N ARG A 116 -9.02 13.73 12.68
CA ARG A 116 -8.58 12.80 11.64
C ARG A 116 -7.86 13.52 10.48
N PRO A 117 -6.90 12.87 9.82
CA PRO A 117 -6.24 13.43 8.63
C PRO A 117 -7.19 13.41 7.42
N ARG A 118 -6.95 14.35 6.51
CA ARG A 118 -7.65 14.49 5.22
C ARG A 118 -7.16 13.50 4.18
N ALA A 119 -5.87 13.20 4.19
CA ALA A 119 -5.25 12.30 3.23
C ALA A 119 -4.05 11.58 3.83
N LEU A 120 -3.70 10.43 3.26
CA LEU A 120 -2.44 9.73 3.51
C LEU A 120 -1.46 10.05 2.38
N LEU A 121 -0.22 10.32 2.76
CA LEU A 121 0.90 10.46 1.84
C LEU A 121 1.55 9.09 1.67
N LEU A 122 1.67 8.64 0.42
CA LEU A 122 2.02 7.28 0.09
C LEU A 122 3.24 7.20 -0.84
N LEU A 123 4.07 6.18 -0.65
CA LEU A 123 5.03 5.69 -1.63
C LEU A 123 4.47 4.44 -2.31
N ASP A 124 4.25 4.55 -3.61
CA ASP A 124 3.92 3.47 -4.52
C ASP A 124 5.13 3.13 -5.37
N ALA A 125 5.68 1.94 -5.21
CA ALA A 125 6.86 1.51 -5.96
C ALA A 125 6.58 1.30 -7.46
N LEU A 126 5.30 1.22 -7.88
CA LEU A 126 4.90 0.99 -9.27
C LEU A 126 4.50 2.29 -10.01
N LEU A 127 4.47 3.45 -9.35
CA LEU A 127 4.28 4.73 -10.05
C LEU A 127 5.61 5.41 -10.38
N ALA A 128 5.74 5.80 -11.64
CA ALA A 128 6.95 6.42 -12.17
C ALA A 128 6.96 7.94 -11.91
N THR A 129 7.74 8.44 -10.94
CA THR A 129 8.36 9.80 -10.85
C THR A 129 9.00 10.07 -9.46
N PRO A 130 9.94 11.05 -9.32
CA PRO A 130 11.11 10.90 -8.46
C PRO A 130 10.86 11.12 -6.96
N TRP A 131 11.67 10.45 -6.14
CA TRP A 131 11.61 10.41 -4.67
C TRP A 131 12.07 11.69 -3.95
N GLY A 132 11.83 12.87 -4.54
CA GLY A 132 12.27 14.15 -3.98
C GLY A 132 11.44 14.65 -2.78
N THR A 133 10.24 14.13 -2.59
CA THR A 133 9.23 14.62 -1.62
C THR A 133 8.93 13.64 -0.48
N GLY A 134 9.54 12.44 -0.48
CA GLY A 134 9.24 11.39 0.52
C GLY A 134 7.91 10.64 0.32
N TYR A 135 7.13 11.00 -0.71
CA TYR A 135 5.90 10.32 -1.16
C TYR A 135 5.72 10.60 -2.67
N ASN A 136 5.02 9.72 -3.39
CA ASN A 136 4.68 9.91 -4.82
C ASN A 136 3.19 9.75 -5.14
N CYS A 137 2.39 9.42 -4.12
CA CYS A 137 0.95 9.25 -4.23
C CYS A 137 0.25 9.86 -3.00
N ARG A 138 -1.03 10.16 -3.16
CA ARG A 138 -1.89 10.66 -2.09
C ARG A 138 -3.22 9.91 -2.11
N LEU A 139 -3.62 9.36 -0.97
CA LEU A 139 -4.93 8.74 -0.78
C LEU A 139 -5.84 9.70 -0.03
N GLU A 140 -6.85 10.23 -0.71
CA GLU A 140 -7.83 11.12 -0.09
C GLU A 140 -8.81 10.32 0.77
N LEU A 141 -8.84 10.62 2.08
CA LEU A 141 -9.70 9.96 3.07
C LEU A 141 -11.02 10.69 3.28
N LEU A 142 -10.99 12.02 3.12
CA LEU A 142 -12.18 12.86 3.12
C LEU A 142 -12.49 13.26 1.69
N PRO A 143 -13.75 13.15 1.24
CA PRO A 143 -14.12 13.68 -0.05
C PRO A 143 -13.89 15.19 -0.05
N GLY A 144 -12.89 15.65 -0.82
CA GLY A 144 -12.93 17.01 -1.33
C GLY A 144 -14.25 17.17 -2.07
N SER A 145 -15.03 18.19 -1.71
CA SER A 145 -16.31 18.59 -2.32
C SER A 145 -16.59 17.91 -3.65
N GLY A 146 -17.66 17.12 -3.74
CA GLY A 146 -18.02 16.23 -4.86
C GLY A 146 -18.29 16.89 -6.22
N LEU A 147 -17.53 17.91 -6.60
CA LEU A 147 -17.54 18.61 -7.88
C LEU A 147 -16.68 17.90 -8.94
N THR A 148 -15.82 16.94 -8.54
CA THR A 148 -14.92 16.22 -9.47
C THR A 148 -15.32 14.77 -9.75
N LEU A 149 -16.36 14.24 -9.11
CA LEU A 149 -16.79 12.85 -9.30
C LEU A 149 -18.18 12.83 -9.92
N GLY A 150 -18.30 12.16 -11.08
CA GLY A 150 -19.50 12.16 -11.91
C GLY A 150 -20.78 11.69 -11.19
N PRO A 151 -21.95 11.89 -11.82
CA PRO A 151 -23.29 11.88 -11.19
C PRO A 151 -23.79 10.53 -10.62
N ARG A 152 -22.92 9.53 -10.46
CA ARG A 152 -23.25 8.20 -9.91
C ARG A 152 -22.53 7.86 -8.60
N ALA A 153 -21.75 8.78 -8.04
CA ALA A 153 -21.00 8.53 -6.81
C ALA A 153 -21.93 8.55 -5.58
N ASN A 154 -21.96 7.46 -4.81
CA ASN A 154 -22.69 7.39 -3.54
C ASN A 154 -21.86 8.07 -2.45
N PRO A 155 -22.38 9.10 -1.74
CA PRO A 155 -21.62 9.89 -0.77
C PRO A 155 -21.11 9.11 0.46
N LEU A 156 -21.68 7.92 0.74
CA LEU A 156 -21.24 7.01 1.81
C LEU A 156 -20.36 5.85 1.30
N LYS A 157 -20.20 5.72 -0.02
CA LYS A 157 -19.32 4.77 -0.71
C LYS A 157 -18.48 5.52 -1.75
N LEU A 158 -17.95 6.68 -1.37
CA LEU A 158 -17.09 7.41 -2.29
C LEU A 158 -15.80 6.60 -2.43
N PRO A 159 -15.44 6.17 -3.66
CA PRO A 159 -14.16 5.53 -3.86
C PRO A 159 -13.09 6.53 -3.41
N LEU A 160 -12.13 6.05 -2.63
CA LEU A 160 -11.01 6.88 -2.22
C LEU A 160 -10.28 7.29 -3.50
N ALA A 161 -9.80 8.53 -3.56
CA ALA A 161 -9.04 9.00 -4.71
C ALA A 161 -7.55 8.77 -4.44
N TYR A 162 -6.96 7.88 -5.24
CA TYR A 162 -5.54 7.64 -5.30
C TYR A 162 -4.93 8.55 -6.36
N ARG A 163 -4.25 9.62 -5.94
CA ARG A 163 -3.72 10.65 -6.83
C ARG A 163 -2.20 10.56 -6.92
N GLY A 164 -1.68 10.36 -8.13
CA GLY A 164 -0.24 10.45 -8.41
C GLY A 164 0.25 11.89 -8.45
N ILE A 165 1.58 12.10 -8.44
CA ILE A 165 2.19 13.44 -8.62
C ILE A 165 1.83 14.04 -9.99
N ASP A 166 1.59 13.20 -11.00
CA ASP A 166 1.11 13.59 -12.33
C ASP A 166 -0.31 14.20 -12.33
N GLY A 167 -1.01 14.15 -11.20
CA GLY A 167 -2.36 14.68 -11.03
C GLY A 167 -3.47 13.74 -11.52
N LEU A 168 -3.14 12.55 -12.00
CA LEU A 168 -4.13 11.52 -12.31
C LEU A 168 -4.72 10.97 -11.02
N ALA A 169 -6.05 10.84 -10.97
CA ALA A 169 -6.77 10.28 -9.84
C ALA A 169 -7.45 8.97 -10.25
N LEU A 170 -7.17 7.91 -9.51
CA LEU A 170 -7.78 6.60 -9.65
C LEU A 170 -8.73 6.35 -8.49
N ALA A 171 -9.92 5.83 -8.81
CA ALA A 171 -10.85 5.32 -7.82
C ALA A 171 -10.29 4.02 -7.24
N VAL A 172 -10.17 3.94 -5.91
CA VAL A 172 -9.65 2.75 -5.22
C VAL A 172 -10.50 2.35 -4.02
N GLU A 173 -10.40 1.06 -3.68
CA GLU A 173 -10.93 0.47 -2.45
C GLU A 173 -9.76 0.00 -1.58
N VAL A 174 -9.83 0.21 -0.26
CA VAL A 174 -8.80 -0.31 0.66
C VAL A 174 -9.24 -1.68 1.16
N GLU A 175 -8.47 -2.71 0.79
CA GLU A 175 -8.71 -4.10 1.20
C GLU A 175 -8.24 -4.36 2.62
N GLY A 176 -7.14 -3.73 2.99
CA GLY A 176 -6.58 -3.81 4.33
C GLY A 176 -5.24 -3.11 4.42
N THR A 177 -4.67 -3.19 5.61
CA THR A 177 -3.45 -2.51 5.98
C THR A 177 -2.57 -3.47 6.78
N LEU A 178 -1.31 -3.60 6.39
CA LEU A 178 -0.29 -4.22 7.23
C LEU A 178 0.34 -3.14 8.12
N CYS A 179 0.01 -3.17 9.40
CA CYS A 179 0.62 -2.30 10.41
C CYS A 179 2.02 -2.80 10.74
N LEU A 180 2.98 -1.88 10.78
CA LEU A 180 4.38 -2.13 11.10
C LEU A 180 4.75 -1.33 12.34
N GLU A 181 4.64 -1.95 13.52
CA GLU A 181 4.94 -1.28 14.79
C GLU A 181 6.18 -1.88 15.43
N ARG A 182 7.04 -1.06 16.05
CA ARG A 182 8.17 -1.61 16.81
C ARG A 182 7.64 -2.43 17.98
N ARG A 183 8.13 -3.65 18.14
CA ARG A 183 7.85 -4.46 19.34
C ARG A 183 8.38 -3.69 20.55
N PRO A 184 7.59 -3.62 21.64
CA PRO A 184 8.10 -3.07 22.89
C PRO A 184 9.28 -3.92 23.33
N THR A 185 10.46 -3.30 23.44
CA THR A 185 11.61 -3.93 24.11
C THR A 185 11.19 -4.22 25.55
N PRO A 186 11.35 -5.45 26.06
CA PRO A 186 11.08 -5.72 27.47
C PRO A 186 11.96 -4.79 28.32
N PRO A 187 11.46 -4.30 29.46
CA PRO A 187 12.30 -3.56 30.38
C PRO A 187 13.47 -4.45 30.80
N ALA A 188 14.68 -3.88 30.75
CA ALA A 188 15.91 -4.52 31.20
C ALA A 188 15.87 -4.85 32.69
#